data_AF-A0A2V6J444-F1
#
_entry.id   AF-A0A2V6J444-F1
#
_cell.length_a   1.000
_cell.length_b   1.000
_cell.length_c   1.000
_cell.angle_alpha   90.00
_cell.angle_beta   90.00
_cell.angle_gamma   90.00
#
_symmetry.space_group_name_H-M   'P 1'
#
loop_
_entity.id
_entity.type
_entity.pdbx_description
1 polymer ?
#
loop_
_entity_poly.entity_id
_entity_poly.type
_entity_poly.pdbx_seq_one_letter_code
_entity_poly.pdbx_strand_id
1 'polypeptide(L)'
;MGNRAIVNGDVYDRSNGAVLTLNHVVITGSIFPNQDAILDNGVNEALAASAHAASLMPNRSNTSIRLTGHDDVTITGAPGETVVLSLKNFVLQGNSSFTLQGTATTTFVINVNKKFSLKGNSHIDLAGLQWNQVLFNVVGDKGRVHLGGNSIFNGILMANDRTVELKRDATASGEIIANRFNFRGSSQVLHPAVLSQ
;
A
#
# COMPACT_ATOMS: atom_id res chain seq x y z
N MET A 1 -28.11 -2.33 -4.72
CA MET A 1 -26.88 -3.06 -5.12
C MET A 1 -26.00 -3.12 -3.87
N GLY A 2 -25.65 -4.31 -3.40
CA GLY A 2 -24.99 -4.47 -2.09
C GLY A 2 -23.54 -3.99 -2.15
N ASN A 3 -23.15 -3.07 -1.25
CA ASN A 3 -21.77 -2.64 -1.06
C ASN A 3 -20.91 -3.86 -0.70
N ARG A 4 -20.11 -4.35 -1.64
CA ARG A 4 -19.24 -5.51 -1.45
C ARG A 4 -17.80 -5.12 -1.76
N ALA A 5 -16.88 -5.43 -0.85
CA ALA A 5 -15.46 -5.27 -1.14
C ALA A 5 -15.00 -6.39 -2.08
N ILE A 6 -14.04 -6.11 -2.94
CA ILE A 6 -13.50 -7.06 -3.91
C ILE A 6 -11.98 -7.16 -3.72
N VAL A 7 -11.46 -8.38 -3.62
CA VAL A 7 -10.03 -8.67 -3.70
C VAL A 7 -9.80 -9.50 -4.94
N ASN A 8 -9.16 -8.90 -5.94
CA ASN A 8 -8.74 -9.58 -7.16
C ASN A 8 -7.28 -9.99 -7.04
N GLY A 9 -7.08 -11.17 -6.47
CA GLY A 9 -5.79 -11.77 -6.15
C GLY A 9 -5.95 -12.85 -5.09
N ASP A 10 -4.84 -13.50 -4.73
CA ASP A 10 -4.80 -14.47 -3.65
C ASP A 10 -4.75 -13.78 -2.28
N VAL A 11 -5.32 -14.43 -1.27
CA VAL A 11 -5.30 -13.98 0.13
C VAL A 11 -4.58 -15.01 0.98
N TYR A 12 -3.49 -14.60 1.58
CA TYR A 12 -2.70 -15.38 2.52
C TYR A 12 -3.03 -14.90 3.93
N ASP A 13 -3.58 -15.78 4.78
CA ASP A 13 -4.03 -15.42 6.12
C ASP A 13 -3.39 -16.33 7.16
N ARG A 14 -2.63 -15.72 8.08
CA ARG A 14 -2.12 -16.39 9.27
C ARG A 14 -3.02 -16.05 10.45
N SER A 15 -3.75 -17.03 10.95
CA SER A 15 -4.58 -16.87 12.14
C SER A 15 -3.94 -17.58 13.35
N ASN A 16 -3.83 -16.89 14.48
CA ASN A 16 -3.53 -17.51 15.79
C ASN A 16 -4.83 -17.85 16.56
N GLY A 17 -5.90 -18.19 15.83
CA GLY A 17 -7.26 -18.35 16.37
C GLY A 17 -8.21 -17.17 16.10
N ALA A 18 -7.77 -16.13 15.39
CA ALA A 18 -8.64 -15.07 14.89
C ALA A 18 -9.40 -15.53 13.62
N VAL A 19 -10.72 -15.41 13.60
CA VAL A 19 -11.55 -15.81 12.45
C VAL A 19 -11.43 -14.77 11.33
N LEU A 20 -10.96 -15.17 10.14
CA LEU A 20 -11.12 -14.39 8.92
C LEU A 20 -12.62 -14.23 8.64
N THR A 21 -13.13 -13.03 8.87
CA THR A 21 -14.56 -12.73 8.73
C THR A 21 -14.82 -12.04 7.39
N LEU A 22 -15.26 -12.80 6.40
CA LEU A 22 -15.59 -12.30 5.05
C LEU A 22 -17.07 -11.88 4.98
N ASN A 23 -17.41 -10.75 5.60
CA ASN A 23 -18.75 -10.19 5.48
C ASN A 23 -18.83 -9.30 4.23
N HIS A 24 -19.56 -9.76 3.20
CA HIS A 24 -19.75 -9.02 1.94
C HIS A 24 -18.42 -8.74 1.19
N VAL A 25 -17.44 -9.64 1.29
CA VAL A 25 -16.20 -9.57 0.51
C VAL A 25 -16.23 -10.64 -0.58
N VAL A 26 -15.84 -10.29 -1.80
CA VAL A 26 -15.64 -11.22 -2.90
C VAL A 26 -14.14 -11.34 -3.16
N ILE A 27 -13.60 -12.54 -3.06
CA ILE A 27 -12.22 -12.84 -3.41
C ILE A 27 -12.27 -13.63 -4.73
N THR A 28 -11.60 -13.16 -5.77
CA THR A 28 -11.59 -13.83 -7.08
C THR A 28 -10.39 -14.76 -7.28
N GLY A 29 -9.39 -14.68 -6.40
CA GLY A 29 -8.30 -15.66 -6.29
C GLY A 29 -8.56 -16.72 -5.22
N SER A 30 -7.48 -17.32 -4.74
CA SER A 30 -7.49 -18.36 -3.71
C SER A 30 -7.31 -17.78 -2.30
N ILE A 31 -7.83 -18.48 -1.29
CA ILE A 31 -7.57 -18.15 0.12
C ILE A 31 -6.71 -19.26 0.70
N PHE A 32 -5.57 -18.90 1.28
CA PHE A 32 -4.61 -19.81 1.88
C PHE A 32 -4.51 -19.54 3.40
N PRO A 33 -5.38 -20.17 4.22
CA PRO A 33 -5.34 -20.03 5.67
C PRO A 33 -4.28 -20.95 6.30
N ASN A 34 -3.57 -20.46 7.32
CA ASN A 34 -2.70 -21.25 8.22
C ASN A 34 -1.77 -22.27 7.53
N GLN A 35 -1.18 -21.90 6.39
CA GLN A 35 -0.06 -22.65 5.82
C GLN A 35 1.22 -22.31 6.58
N ASP A 36 1.31 -22.81 7.81
CA ASP A 36 2.21 -22.29 8.84
C ASP A 36 3.67 -22.13 8.36
N ALA A 37 4.26 -23.09 7.64
CA ALA A 37 5.65 -22.96 7.18
C ALA A 37 5.86 -21.89 6.08
N ILE A 38 4.96 -21.80 5.10
CA ILE A 38 5.06 -20.84 3.99
C ILE A 38 4.72 -19.43 4.49
N LEU A 39 3.67 -19.32 5.32
CA LEU A 39 3.26 -18.06 5.93
C LEU A 39 4.26 -17.57 6.98
N ASP A 40 4.89 -18.46 7.75
CA ASP A 40 5.96 -18.08 8.69
C ASP A 40 7.16 -17.50 7.94
N ASN A 41 7.55 -18.12 6.82
CA ASN A 41 8.60 -17.58 5.97
C ASN A 41 8.19 -16.23 5.38
N GLY A 42 6.96 -16.10 4.85
CA GLY A 42 6.44 -14.84 4.30
C GLY A 42 6.37 -13.71 5.32
N VAL A 43 6.01 -14.00 6.59
CA VAL A 43 6.04 -13.01 7.68
C VAL A 43 7.48 -12.56 7.95
N ASN A 44 8.43 -13.50 8.04
CA ASN A 44 9.84 -13.17 8.26
C ASN A 44 10.43 -12.35 7.09
N GLU A 45 10.10 -12.71 5.85
CA GLU A 45 10.50 -11.98 4.65
C GLU A 45 9.90 -10.57 4.63
N ALA A 46 8.61 -10.42 4.95
CA ALA A 46 7.97 -9.11 5.04
C ALA A 46 8.62 -8.23 6.12
N LEU A 47 8.93 -8.80 7.29
CA LEU A 47 9.62 -8.07 8.36
C LEU A 47 11.04 -7.67 7.94
N ALA A 48 11.79 -8.58 7.31
CA ALA A 48 13.13 -8.31 6.80
C ALA A 48 13.12 -7.23 5.70
N ALA A 49 12.19 -7.31 4.75
CA ALA A 49 12.03 -6.33 3.69
C ALA A 49 11.65 -4.94 4.25
N SER A 50 10.74 -4.88 5.23
CA SER A 50 10.39 -3.63 5.91
C SER A 50 11.58 -3.03 6.67
N ALA A 51 12.35 -3.85 7.38
CA ALA A 51 13.56 -3.40 8.08
C ALA A 51 14.65 -2.92 7.10
N HIS A 52 14.85 -3.64 6.01
CA HIS A 52 15.77 -3.25 4.94
C HIS A 52 15.36 -1.90 4.34
N ALA A 53 14.10 -1.76 3.92
CA ALA A 53 13.55 -0.51 3.39
C ALA A 53 13.73 0.66 4.36
N ALA A 54 13.47 0.45 5.65
CA ALA A 54 13.64 1.47 6.70
C ALA A 54 15.11 1.86 6.94
N SER A 55 16.06 0.98 6.61
CA SER A 55 17.50 1.23 6.75
C SER A 55 18.11 2.04 5.59
N LEU A 56 17.40 2.15 4.47
CA LEU A 56 17.89 2.90 3.30
C LEU A 56 18.04 4.39 3.62
N MET A 57 19.16 4.98 3.20
CA MET A 57 19.43 6.39 3.41
C MET A 57 18.50 7.25 2.53
N PRO A 58 17.74 8.20 3.09
CA PRO A 58 16.87 9.08 2.31
C PRO A 58 17.69 9.96 1.36
N ASN A 59 17.28 10.04 0.09
CA ASN A 59 17.91 10.87 -0.95
C ASN A 59 16.96 11.96 -1.49
N ARG A 60 15.83 12.17 -0.82
CA ARG A 60 14.91 13.28 -1.01
C ARG A 60 14.68 13.99 0.32
N SER A 61 14.57 15.32 0.28
CA SER A 61 14.48 16.17 1.48
C SER A 61 13.08 16.19 2.12
N ASN A 62 12.07 15.65 1.44
CA ASN A 62 10.71 15.60 1.96
C ASN A 62 10.67 14.77 3.25
N THR A 63 10.20 15.40 4.33
CA THR A 63 9.99 14.75 5.63
C THR A 63 8.52 14.53 5.96
N SER A 64 7.61 15.05 5.13
CA SER A 64 6.17 14.84 5.23
C SER A 64 5.51 15.19 3.90
N ILE A 65 4.43 14.47 3.57
CA ILE A 65 3.52 14.79 2.48
C ILE A 65 2.13 15.00 3.09
N ARG A 66 1.55 16.18 2.87
CA ARG A 66 0.20 16.52 3.31
C ARG A 66 -0.48 17.38 2.25
N LEU A 67 -1.18 16.71 1.34
CA LEU A 67 -1.86 17.35 0.21
C LEU A 67 -3.37 17.39 0.48
N THR A 68 -3.98 18.51 0.14
CA THR A 68 -5.42 18.78 0.38
C THR A 68 -6.03 19.47 -0.84
N GLY A 69 -7.36 19.51 -0.94
CA GLY A 69 -8.01 20.22 -2.05
C GLY A 69 -7.59 19.65 -3.40
N HIS A 70 -6.88 20.43 -4.20
CA HIS A 70 -6.37 20.05 -5.53
C HIS A 70 -4.84 20.06 -5.60
N ASP A 71 -4.15 20.00 -4.46
CA ASP A 71 -2.69 20.01 -4.41
C ASP A 71 -2.10 18.79 -5.13
N ASP A 72 -1.05 19.01 -5.91
CA ASP A 72 -0.28 17.97 -6.60
C ASP A 72 1.21 18.05 -6.25
N VAL A 73 1.87 16.89 -6.14
CA VAL A 73 3.32 16.79 -6.00
C VAL A 73 3.83 15.67 -6.87
N THR A 74 4.91 15.93 -7.62
CA THR A 74 5.64 14.90 -8.37
C THR A 74 7.02 14.66 -7.75
N ILE A 75 7.37 13.39 -7.54
CA ILE A 75 8.72 12.97 -7.20
C ILE A 75 9.29 12.20 -8.39
N THR A 76 10.44 12.67 -8.88
CA THR A 76 11.12 12.06 -10.02
C THR A 76 12.27 11.16 -9.57
N GLY A 77 12.56 10.14 -10.38
CA GLY A 77 13.76 9.30 -10.28
C GLY A 77 14.40 9.08 -11.64
N ALA A 78 15.72 9.11 -11.69
CA ALA A 78 16.51 8.82 -12.88
C ALA A 78 16.50 7.31 -13.21
N PRO A 79 16.87 6.91 -14.44
CA PRO A 79 17.06 5.50 -14.78
C PRO A 79 18.05 4.82 -13.82
N GLY A 80 17.67 3.66 -13.30
CA GLY A 80 18.45 2.90 -12.31
C GLY A 80 18.52 3.51 -10.90
N GLU A 81 17.86 4.64 -10.64
CA GLU A 81 17.84 5.26 -9.31
C GLU A 81 16.88 4.54 -8.36
N THR A 82 17.33 4.29 -7.13
CA THR A 82 16.45 3.98 -6.00
C THR A 82 16.15 5.27 -5.25
N VAL A 83 14.94 5.79 -5.41
CA VAL A 83 14.48 7.00 -4.72
C VAL A 83 13.94 6.64 -3.35
N VAL A 84 14.49 7.25 -2.30
CA VAL A 84 14.16 6.93 -0.90
C VAL A 84 13.65 8.19 -0.18
N LEU A 85 12.41 8.10 0.33
CA LEU A 85 11.79 9.13 1.15
C LEU A 85 11.65 8.61 2.59
N SER A 86 11.93 9.47 3.57
CA SER A 86 11.66 9.20 4.98
C SER A 86 10.68 10.22 5.54
N LEU A 87 9.43 9.82 5.63
CA LEU A 87 8.30 10.68 5.98
C LEU A 87 7.83 10.41 7.40
N LYS A 88 7.49 11.47 8.12
CA LYS A 88 6.70 11.36 9.34
C LYS A 88 5.25 11.03 8.98
N ASN A 89 4.66 11.76 8.04
CA ASN A 89 3.27 11.56 7.63
C ASN A 89 3.17 11.58 6.11
N PHE A 90 2.29 10.72 5.59
CA PHE A 90 1.84 10.70 4.21
C PHE A 90 0.31 10.79 4.21
N VAL A 91 -0.22 11.96 3.85
CA VAL A 91 -1.65 12.25 3.93
C VAL A 91 -2.12 12.93 2.65
N LEU A 92 -3.01 12.28 1.91
CA LEU A 92 -3.69 12.85 0.74
C LEU A 92 -5.20 12.97 1.03
N GLN A 93 -5.80 14.11 0.67
CA GLN A 93 -7.22 14.40 0.88
C GLN A 93 -7.79 15.27 -0.24
N GLY A 94 -9.11 15.33 -0.35
CA GLY A 94 -9.76 16.08 -1.44
C GLY A 94 -9.54 15.38 -2.77
N ASN A 95 -9.17 16.14 -3.79
CA ASN A 95 -8.80 15.71 -5.14
C ASN A 95 -7.27 15.80 -5.38
N SER A 96 -6.46 15.69 -4.32
CA SER A 96 -4.99 15.80 -4.42
C SER A 96 -4.34 14.61 -5.09
N SER A 97 -3.19 14.83 -5.71
CA SER A 97 -2.41 13.81 -6.41
C SER A 97 -0.96 13.75 -5.92
N PHE A 98 -0.40 12.54 -5.88
CA PHE A 98 1.02 12.32 -5.61
C PHE A 98 1.60 11.42 -6.69
N THR A 99 2.40 12.01 -7.57
CA THR A 99 2.93 11.33 -8.75
C THR A 99 4.36 10.87 -8.50
N LEU A 100 4.62 9.60 -8.80
CA LEU A 100 5.96 9.03 -8.87
C LEU A 100 6.30 8.86 -10.35
N GLN A 101 7.37 9.52 -10.78
CA GLN A 101 7.79 9.50 -12.17
C GLN A 101 9.20 8.94 -12.30
N GLY A 102 9.36 7.93 -13.14
CA GLY A 102 10.65 7.32 -13.40
C GLY A 102 10.63 6.48 -14.66
N THR A 103 11.43 5.43 -14.66
CA THR A 103 11.54 4.47 -15.76
C THR A 103 11.33 3.03 -15.26
N ALA A 104 11.27 2.08 -16.20
CA ALA A 104 11.25 0.64 -15.94
C ALA A 104 12.34 0.12 -14.98
N THR A 105 13.41 0.91 -14.77
CA THR A 105 14.56 0.56 -13.91
C THR A 105 14.63 1.37 -12.62
N THR A 106 13.73 2.33 -12.43
CA THR A 106 13.68 3.19 -11.25
C THR A 106 12.86 2.51 -10.16
N THR A 107 13.28 2.61 -8.89
CA THR A 107 12.51 2.11 -7.74
C THR A 107 12.23 3.22 -6.74
N PHE A 108 11.09 3.13 -6.06
CA PHE A 108 10.70 4.09 -5.04
C PHE A 108 10.46 3.38 -3.71
N VAL A 109 11.11 3.87 -2.65
CA VAL A 109 10.92 3.41 -1.28
C VAL A 109 10.49 4.59 -0.41
N ILE A 110 9.24 4.58 0.02
CA ILE A 110 8.62 5.62 0.85
C ILE A 110 8.42 5.05 2.25
N ASN A 111 9.33 5.38 3.15
CA ASN A 111 9.20 5.04 4.57
C ASN A 111 8.29 6.05 5.27
N VAL A 112 7.29 5.57 6.02
CA VAL A 112 6.32 6.42 6.74
C VAL A 112 6.23 6.01 8.21
N ASN A 113 6.71 6.85 9.12
CA ASN A 113 6.91 6.44 10.53
C ASN A 113 5.73 6.77 11.45
N LYS A 114 4.76 7.59 11.00
CA LYS A 114 3.58 7.95 11.80
C LYS A 114 2.29 7.67 11.08
N LYS A 115 1.82 8.55 10.20
CA LYS A 115 0.47 8.48 9.64
C LYS A 115 0.49 8.23 8.15
N PHE A 116 -0.26 7.24 7.70
CA PHE A 116 -0.55 7.01 6.28
C PHE A 116 -2.07 7.10 6.07
N SER A 117 -2.52 8.01 5.19
CA SER A 117 -3.94 8.17 4.91
C SER A 117 -4.22 8.73 3.52
N LEU A 118 -5.07 8.05 2.76
CA LEU A 118 -5.72 8.59 1.56
C LEU A 118 -7.23 8.75 1.83
N LYS A 119 -7.78 9.88 1.41
CA LYS A 119 -9.21 10.23 1.57
C LYS A 119 -9.74 11.04 0.38
N GLY A 120 -11.05 11.13 0.26
CA GLY A 120 -11.68 11.88 -0.84
C GLY A 120 -11.45 11.16 -2.17
N ASN A 121 -11.12 11.90 -3.21
CA ASN A 121 -10.73 11.41 -4.54
C ASN A 121 -9.20 11.51 -4.73
N SER A 122 -8.42 11.39 -3.65
CA SER A 122 -6.96 11.47 -3.74
C SER A 122 -6.35 10.26 -4.43
N HIS A 123 -5.24 10.46 -5.12
CA HIS A 123 -4.64 9.42 -5.94
C HIS A 123 -3.11 9.46 -5.90
N ILE A 124 -2.50 8.27 -6.00
CA ILE A 124 -1.07 8.09 -6.23
C ILE A 124 -0.90 7.62 -7.66
N ASP A 125 -0.21 8.40 -8.48
CA ASP A 125 -0.01 8.09 -9.89
C ASP A 125 1.40 7.58 -10.15
N LEU A 126 1.51 6.62 -11.06
CA LEU A 126 2.77 6.06 -11.51
C LEU A 126 2.98 6.42 -12.99
N ALA A 127 4.09 7.12 -13.29
CA ALA A 127 4.46 7.51 -14.63
C ALA A 127 5.78 6.83 -15.03
N GLY A 128 5.72 5.92 -16.01
CA GLY A 128 6.88 5.16 -16.48
C GLY A 128 7.34 4.04 -15.53
N LEU A 129 6.49 3.65 -14.59
CA LEU A 129 6.76 2.67 -13.54
C LEU A 129 5.63 1.63 -13.47
N GLN A 130 5.95 0.47 -12.94
CA GLN A 130 5.00 -0.55 -12.52
C GLN A 130 4.79 -0.48 -11.00
N TRP A 131 3.64 -1.01 -10.55
CA TRP A 131 3.25 -0.98 -9.13
C TRP A 131 4.27 -1.71 -8.22
N ASN A 132 4.90 -2.77 -8.72
CA ASN A 132 5.90 -3.55 -7.97
C ASN A 132 7.26 -2.84 -7.83
N GLN A 133 7.45 -1.68 -8.47
CA GLN A 133 8.64 -0.84 -8.31
C GLN A 133 8.48 0.21 -7.20
N VAL A 134 7.31 0.27 -6.56
CA VAL A 134 6.97 1.29 -5.57
C VAL A 134 6.58 0.64 -4.25
N LEU A 135 7.37 0.89 -3.21
CA LEU A 135 7.13 0.41 -1.86
C LEU A 135 6.78 1.57 -0.92
N PHE A 136 5.59 1.53 -0.34
CA PHE A 136 5.21 2.33 0.82
C PHE A 136 5.36 1.48 2.08
N ASN A 137 6.44 1.72 2.82
CA ASN A 137 6.77 1.02 4.05
C ASN A 137 6.32 1.83 5.28
N VAL A 138 5.17 1.48 5.85
CA VAL A 138 4.60 2.15 7.02
C VAL A 138 5.04 1.46 8.31
N VAL A 139 6.08 2.00 8.93
CA VAL A 139 6.78 1.37 10.06
C VAL A 139 6.21 1.73 11.43
N GLY A 140 6.39 0.85 12.40
CA GLY A 140 5.91 0.99 13.77
C GLY A 140 4.44 0.60 13.93
N ASP A 141 3.95 0.61 15.17
CA ASP A 141 2.66 0.04 15.58
C ASP A 141 1.53 1.08 15.74
N LYS A 142 1.86 2.39 15.66
CA LYS A 142 0.94 3.45 16.03
C LYS A 142 -0.01 3.84 14.90
N GLY A 143 -1.29 3.63 15.14
CA GLY A 143 -2.37 4.14 14.31
C GLY A 143 -2.64 3.29 13.07
N ARG A 144 -3.85 3.46 12.52
CA ARG A 144 -4.29 2.71 11.32
C ARG A 144 -3.74 3.34 10.05
N VAL A 145 -3.45 2.49 9.08
CA VAL A 145 -3.27 2.87 7.68
C VAL A 145 -4.65 2.98 7.04
N HIS A 146 -4.96 4.10 6.41
CA HIS A 146 -6.33 4.40 5.99
C HIS A 146 -6.43 4.72 4.50
N LEU A 147 -7.25 3.96 3.77
CA LEU A 147 -7.66 4.27 2.41
C LEU A 147 -9.19 4.40 2.38
N GLY A 148 -9.70 5.51 1.87
CA GLY A 148 -11.14 5.76 1.91
C GLY A 148 -11.63 6.85 0.97
N GLY A 149 -12.95 6.91 0.78
CA GLY A 149 -13.52 7.76 -0.27
C GLY A 149 -13.46 7.01 -1.59
N ASN A 150 -13.07 7.70 -2.66
CA ASN A 150 -12.76 7.15 -3.98
C ASN A 150 -11.25 7.19 -4.23
N SER A 151 -10.44 7.03 -3.18
CA SER A 151 -8.99 7.19 -3.29
C SER A 151 -8.35 6.04 -4.06
N ILE A 152 -7.31 6.33 -4.83
CA ILE A 152 -6.55 5.34 -5.60
C ILE A 152 -5.13 5.23 -5.04
N PHE A 153 -4.74 4.02 -4.65
CA PHE A 153 -3.38 3.68 -4.27
C PHE A 153 -2.78 2.78 -5.35
N ASN A 154 -1.56 3.10 -5.79
CA ASN A 154 -0.78 2.29 -6.70
C ASN A 154 0.56 1.95 -6.04
N GLY A 155 0.88 0.67 -5.87
CA GLY A 155 2.15 0.22 -5.29
C GLY A 155 2.04 -1.00 -4.37
N ILE A 156 3.11 -1.25 -3.63
CA ILE A 156 3.16 -2.19 -2.51
C ILE A 156 3.00 -1.40 -1.21
N LEU A 157 2.00 -1.75 -0.40
CA LEU A 157 1.78 -1.17 0.93
C LEU A 157 2.18 -2.18 2.00
N MET A 158 3.31 -1.94 2.65
CA MET A 158 3.76 -2.73 3.79
C MET A 158 3.43 -2.02 5.10
N ALA A 159 2.63 -2.66 5.94
CA ALA A 159 2.17 -2.15 7.21
C ALA A 159 2.15 -3.29 8.25
N ASN A 160 3.29 -3.99 8.36
CA ASN A 160 3.43 -5.29 9.01
C ASN A 160 2.91 -5.35 10.44
N ASP A 161 2.98 -4.24 11.19
CA ASP A 161 2.52 -4.16 12.59
C ASP A 161 1.17 -3.44 12.75
N ARG A 162 0.53 -3.04 11.64
CA ARG A 162 -0.64 -2.15 11.67
C ARG A 162 -1.88 -2.78 11.06
N THR A 163 -3.02 -2.20 11.42
CA THR A 163 -4.27 -2.44 10.72
C THR A 163 -4.36 -1.54 9.49
N VAL A 164 -4.59 -2.15 8.32
CA VAL A 164 -4.96 -1.45 7.08
C VAL A 164 -6.48 -1.48 6.94
N GLU A 165 -7.08 -0.29 6.84
CA GLU A 165 -8.52 -0.09 6.62
C GLU A 165 -8.76 0.44 5.20
N LEU A 166 -9.49 -0.32 4.38
CA LEU A 166 -10.04 0.17 3.11
C LEU A 166 -11.55 0.32 3.28
N LYS A 167 -12.08 1.47 2.92
CA LYS A 167 -13.53 1.74 3.04
C LYS A 167 -14.09 2.52 1.87
N ARG A 168 -15.42 2.47 1.73
CA ARG A 168 -16.18 3.12 0.63
C ARG A 168 -15.71 2.54 -0.70
N ASP A 169 -15.32 3.37 -1.66
CA ASP A 169 -14.97 2.96 -3.03
C ASP A 169 -13.46 3.13 -3.28
N ALA A 170 -12.66 3.09 -2.21
CA ALA A 170 -11.20 3.16 -2.31
C ALA A 170 -10.65 1.93 -3.03
N THR A 171 -9.67 2.16 -3.90
CA THR A 171 -9.03 1.13 -4.71
C THR A 171 -7.53 1.09 -4.41
N ALA A 172 -7.00 -0.10 -4.16
CA ALA A 172 -5.58 -0.36 -4.08
C ALA A 172 -5.18 -1.28 -5.24
N SER A 173 -4.34 -0.79 -6.14
CA SER A 173 -3.78 -1.51 -7.27
C SER A 173 -2.33 -1.88 -6.95
N GLY A 174 -2.11 -3.15 -6.67
CA GLY A 174 -0.82 -3.73 -6.27
C GLY A 174 -0.98 -4.72 -5.14
N GLU A 175 -0.19 -4.57 -4.09
CA GLU A 175 -0.13 -5.53 -2.97
C GLU A 175 -0.22 -4.82 -1.62
N ILE A 176 -0.88 -5.46 -0.66
CA ILE A 176 -0.97 -4.95 0.71
C ILE A 176 -0.56 -6.07 1.67
N ILE A 177 0.44 -5.78 2.51
CA ILE A 177 0.93 -6.66 3.57
C ILE A 177 0.67 -5.96 4.90
N ALA A 178 -0.08 -6.59 5.80
CA ALA A 178 -0.48 -5.97 7.06
C ALA A 178 -0.68 -7.00 8.19
N ASN A 179 -0.59 -6.54 9.44
CA ASN A 179 -0.98 -7.34 10.60
C ASN A 179 -2.48 -7.68 10.58
N ARG A 180 -3.30 -6.75 10.07
CA ARG A 180 -4.75 -6.90 10.02
C ARG A 180 -5.36 -6.11 8.88
N PHE A 181 -6.35 -6.69 8.22
CA PHE A 181 -7.19 -6.02 7.23
C PHE A 181 -8.59 -5.75 7.76
N ASN A 182 -9.16 -4.61 7.38
CA ASN A 182 -10.57 -4.27 7.61
C ASN A 182 -11.13 -3.62 6.35
N PHE A 183 -11.80 -4.42 5.52
CA PHE A 183 -12.43 -3.97 4.29
C PHE A 183 -13.90 -3.67 4.51
N ARG A 184 -14.36 -2.52 4.04
CA ARG A 184 -15.75 -2.05 4.15
C ARG A 184 -16.19 -1.35 2.87
N GLY A 185 -17.50 -1.25 2.67
CA GLY A 185 -18.04 -0.61 1.47
C GLY A 185 -17.75 -1.42 0.20
N SER A 186 -17.61 -0.73 -0.92
CA SER A 186 -17.28 -1.30 -2.23
C SER A 186 -15.78 -1.25 -2.56
N SER A 187 -14.93 -1.32 -1.53
CA SER A 187 -13.48 -1.12 -1.68
C SER A 187 -12.84 -2.26 -2.47
N GLN A 188 -11.76 -1.96 -3.17
CA GLN A 188 -11.13 -2.90 -4.08
C GLN A 188 -9.64 -3.04 -3.81
N VAL A 189 -9.15 -4.27 -3.83
CA VAL A 189 -7.73 -4.60 -3.99
C VAL A 189 -7.62 -5.31 -5.33
N LEU A 190 -6.80 -4.78 -6.23
CA LEU A 190 -6.54 -5.34 -7.55
C LEU A 190 -5.06 -5.69 -7.59
N HIS A 191 -4.72 -6.94 -7.89
CA HIS A 191 -3.34 -7.35 -8.08
C HIS A 191 -3.04 -7.41 -9.59
N PRO A 192 -2.43 -6.36 -10.19
CA PRO A 192 -2.22 -6.31 -11.64
C PRO A 192 -1.09 -7.24 -12.05
N ALA A 193 -1.21 -7.85 -13.23
CA ALA A 193 -0.11 -8.61 -13.83
C ALA A 193 1.12 -7.71 -14.01
N VAL A 194 2.29 -8.24 -13.65
CA VAL A 194 3.58 -7.60 -13.96
C VAL A 194 3.90 -7.91 -15.42
N LEU A 195 3.86 -6.89 -16.27
CA LEU A 195 4.23 -7.04 -17.68
C LEU A 195 5.76 -6.98 -17.78
N SER A 196 6.41 -8.00 -18.34
CA SER A 196 7.83 -7.88 -18.70
C SER A 196 7.97 -6.75 -19.73
N GLN A 197 8.73 -5.71 -19.39
CA GLN A 197 9.09 -4.61 -20.29
C GLN A 197 10.40 -4.89 -21.00
#